data_AF-A0A2X2CRH0-F1
#
_entry.id   AF-A0A2X2CRH0-F1
#
_cell.length_a   1.000
_cell.length_b   1.000
_cell.length_c   1.000
_cell.angle_alpha   90.00
_cell.angle_beta   90.00
_cell.angle_gamma   90.00
#
_symmetry.space_group_name_H-M   'P 1'
#
loop_
_entity.id
_entity.type
_entity.pdbx_description
1 polymer ?
#
loop_
_entity_poly.entity_id
_entity_poly.type
_entity_poly.pdbx_seq_one_letter_code
_entity_poly.pdbx_strand_id
1 'polypeptide(L)'
;MREAYQDVEHFTRALLPERSENDEYLFPLGQLPEQLLLCCQDLFKLTDGLKMLGESILNDLTERTAKEDVVRLHRAILTTSRMVGYLENMAKLWRLATLEQTSKAPVSKWLTRRYDKKQSHLYLHCAGIRVSEQLTQLLWKNIPHVVITSATLRSLNSFSRIQELTGLSEHFDDRFYYLVIAFYT
;
A
#
# COMPACT_ATOMS: atom_id res chain seq x y z
N MET A 1 20.94 2.17 -4.08
CA MET A 1 19.94 2.31 -2.99
C MET A 1 20.31 3.46 -2.07
N ARG A 2 21.51 3.48 -1.48
CA ARG A 2 21.97 4.58 -0.61
C ARG A 2 21.87 5.97 -1.26
N GLU A 3 22.38 6.10 -2.48
CA GLU A 3 22.33 7.34 -3.27
C GLU A 3 20.90 7.80 -3.50
N ALA A 4 20.03 6.94 -4.04
CA ALA A 4 18.61 7.25 -4.23
C ALA A 4 17.88 7.64 -2.93
N TYR A 5 18.25 7.07 -1.76
CA TYR A 5 17.73 7.53 -0.47
C TYR A 5 18.23 8.93 -0.09
N GLN A 6 19.49 9.24 -0.34
CA GLN A 6 20.07 10.56 -0.10
C GLN A 6 19.40 11.62 -0.99
N ASP A 7 19.10 11.28 -2.23
CA ASP A 7 18.39 12.18 -3.14
C ASP A 7 16.96 12.44 -2.66
N VAL A 8 16.20 11.39 -2.32
CA VAL A 8 14.85 11.54 -1.72
C VAL A 8 14.92 12.38 -0.45
N GLU A 9 15.88 12.13 0.42
CA GLU A 9 16.09 12.90 1.65
C GLU A 9 16.39 14.37 1.34
N HIS A 10 17.25 14.64 0.36
CA HIS A 10 17.58 16.00 -0.06
C HIS A 10 16.35 16.76 -0.57
N PHE A 11 15.58 16.16 -1.48
CA PHE A 11 14.35 16.76 -2.03
C PHE A 11 13.30 16.99 -0.94
N THR A 12 13.05 15.99 -0.10
CA THR A 12 12.00 16.06 0.93
C THR A 12 12.36 17.04 2.05
N ARG A 13 13.64 17.20 2.39
CA ARG A 13 14.11 18.25 3.32
C ARG A 13 13.93 19.66 2.77
N ALA A 14 14.10 19.84 1.46
CA ALA A 14 13.85 21.14 0.81
C ALA A 14 12.35 21.49 0.83
N LEU A 15 11.46 20.50 0.64
CA LEU A 15 10.01 20.68 0.65
C LEU A 15 9.43 20.87 2.06
N LEU A 16 9.97 20.18 3.07
CA LEU A 16 9.54 20.27 4.46
C LEU A 16 10.75 20.48 5.39
N PRO A 17 11.26 21.73 5.49
CA PRO A 17 12.42 22.07 6.30
C PRO A 17 12.15 21.94 7.79
N GLU A 18 13.21 21.88 8.60
CA GLU A 18 13.09 21.68 10.07
C GLU A 18 12.40 22.82 10.82
N ARG A 19 12.31 24.01 10.22
CA ARG A 19 11.65 25.20 10.80
C ARG A 19 10.41 25.62 10.00
N SER A 20 9.76 24.66 9.34
CA SER A 20 8.49 24.91 8.67
C SER A 20 7.42 25.30 9.71
N GLU A 21 6.53 26.22 9.36
CA GLU A 21 5.36 26.56 10.19
C GLU A 21 4.36 25.39 10.26
N ASN A 22 4.31 24.58 9.20
CA ASN A 22 3.49 23.38 9.12
C ASN A 22 4.35 22.12 9.22
N ASP A 23 3.88 21.14 9.98
CA ASP A 23 4.54 19.82 10.11
C ASP A 23 4.20 18.86 8.97
N GLU A 24 3.34 19.29 8.04
CA GLU A 24 2.89 18.48 6.91
C GLU A 24 3.03 19.23 5.59
N TYR A 25 3.40 18.50 4.54
CA TYR A 25 3.43 19.00 3.16
C TYR A 25 2.61 18.07 2.26
N LEU A 26 1.50 18.59 1.73
CA LEU A 26 0.61 17.86 0.82
C LEU A 26 1.03 18.08 -0.62
N PHE A 27 1.24 16.99 -1.38
CA PHE A 27 1.49 17.10 -2.82
C PHE A 27 0.16 17.37 -3.55
N PRO A 28 0.03 18.47 -4.30
CA PRO A 28 -1.19 18.77 -5.04
C PRO A 28 -1.55 17.61 -5.98
N LEU A 29 -2.77 17.08 -5.83
CA LEU A 29 -3.26 15.92 -6.59
C LEU A 29 -2.36 14.66 -6.51
N GLY A 30 -1.49 14.57 -5.50
CA GLY A 30 -0.53 13.47 -5.38
C GLY A 30 0.61 13.50 -6.41
N GLN A 31 0.84 14.64 -7.05
CA GLN A 31 1.90 14.79 -8.05
C GLN A 31 3.24 15.07 -7.38
N LEU A 32 4.21 14.17 -7.61
CA LEU A 32 5.59 14.37 -7.15
C LEU A 32 6.36 15.16 -8.22
N PRO A 33 7.31 16.02 -7.82
CA PRO A 33 8.29 16.59 -8.75
C PRO A 33 9.01 15.48 -9.53
N GLU A 34 9.31 15.73 -10.81
CA GLU A 34 9.87 14.74 -11.72
C GLU A 34 11.12 14.05 -11.15
N GLN A 35 12.04 14.82 -10.56
CA GLN A 35 13.26 14.28 -9.99
C GLN A 35 12.98 13.36 -8.79
N LEU A 36 12.03 13.74 -7.93
CA LEU A 36 11.62 12.91 -6.80
C LEU A 36 10.92 11.63 -7.28
N LEU A 37 10.11 11.72 -8.33
CA LEU A 37 9.46 10.58 -8.96
C LEU A 37 10.49 9.57 -9.49
N LEU A 38 11.53 10.04 -10.19
CA LEU A 38 12.62 9.19 -10.69
C LEU A 38 13.33 8.45 -9.55
N CYS A 39 13.67 9.16 -8.46
CA CYS A 39 14.27 8.53 -7.29
C CYS A 39 13.35 7.46 -6.66
N CYS A 40 12.04 7.72 -6.58
CA CYS A 40 11.06 6.74 -6.10
C CYS A 40 10.97 5.51 -7.02
N GLN A 41 11.07 5.68 -8.34
CA GLN A 41 11.09 4.57 -9.30
C GLN A 41 12.31 3.67 -9.12
N ASP A 42 13.48 4.26 -8.89
CA ASP A 42 14.71 3.51 -8.64
C ASP A 42 14.68 2.80 -7.29
N LEU A 43 14.18 3.46 -6.25
CA LEU A 43 13.97 2.83 -4.94
C LEU A 43 12.96 1.68 -5.03
N PHE A 44 11.89 1.81 -5.82
CA PHE A 44 10.96 0.71 -6.05
C PHE A 44 11.66 -0.49 -6.69
N LYS A 45 12.37 -0.31 -7.81
CA LYS A 45 13.10 -1.39 -8.50
C LYS A 45 14.08 -2.10 -7.58
N LEU A 46 14.88 -1.33 -6.84
CA LEU A 46 15.90 -1.88 -5.94
C LEU A 46 15.28 -2.62 -4.75
N THR A 47 14.22 -2.06 -4.15
CA THR A 47 13.55 -2.67 -3.00
C THR A 47 12.78 -3.92 -3.40
N ASP A 48 12.10 -3.90 -4.56
CA ASP A 48 11.37 -5.05 -5.08
C ASP A 48 12.32 -6.19 -5.46
N GLY A 49 13.48 -5.89 -6.07
CA GLY A 49 14.53 -6.87 -6.32
C GLY A 49 15.07 -7.51 -5.02
N LEU A 50 15.34 -6.70 -3.98
CA LEU A 50 15.76 -7.21 -2.67
C LEU A 50 14.67 -8.08 -2.01
N LYS A 51 13.41 -7.68 -2.13
CA LYS A 51 12.25 -8.45 -1.64
C LYS A 51 12.20 -9.82 -2.31
N MET A 52 12.30 -9.87 -3.64
CA MET A 52 12.28 -11.14 -4.40
C MET A 52 13.45 -12.06 -4.02
N LEU A 53 14.64 -11.52 -3.79
CA LEU A 53 15.77 -12.30 -3.27
C LEU A 53 15.49 -12.85 -1.87
N GLY A 54 14.90 -12.04 -0.99
CA GLY A 54 14.49 -12.46 0.34
C GLY A 54 13.42 -13.56 0.31
N GLU A 55 12.44 -13.46 -0.58
CA GLU A 55 11.43 -14.49 -0.84
C GLU A 55 12.07 -15.80 -1.32
N SER A 56 13.03 -15.73 -2.26
CA SER A 56 13.77 -16.91 -2.72
C SER A 56 14.53 -17.59 -1.59
N ILE A 57 15.24 -16.82 -0.75
CA ILE A 57 15.95 -17.36 0.42
C ILE A 57 14.97 -18.01 1.40
N LEU A 58 13.81 -17.38 1.64
CA LEU A 58 12.79 -17.92 2.53
C LEU A 58 12.23 -19.25 2.00
N ASN A 59 12.00 -19.35 0.69
CA ASN A 59 11.55 -20.58 0.04
C ASN A 59 12.60 -21.69 0.21
N ASP A 60 13.87 -21.41 -0.12
CA ASP A 60 14.97 -22.37 0.04
C ASP A 60 15.12 -22.87 1.49
N LEU A 61 14.99 -21.97 2.47
CA LEU A 61 15.04 -22.33 3.89
C LEU A 61 13.86 -23.21 4.30
N THR A 62 12.68 -22.96 3.74
CA THR A 62 11.46 -23.73 4.02
C THR A 62 11.52 -25.13 3.41
N GLU A 63 12.19 -25.31 2.27
CA GLU A 63 12.38 -26.63 1.64
C GLU A 63 13.41 -27.51 2.39
N ARG A 64 14.36 -26.91 3.11
CA ARG A 64 15.45 -27.61 3.84
C ARG A 64 15.03 -28.33 5.13
N THR A 65 13.73 -28.41 5.43
CA THR A 65 13.13 -28.84 6.71
C THR A 65 13.52 -30.25 7.21
N ALA A 66 14.22 -31.08 6.42
CA ALA A 66 14.52 -32.47 6.77
C ALA A 66 15.98 -32.81 7.15
N LYS A 67 16.97 -31.90 7.01
CA LYS A 67 18.41 -32.27 7.10
C LYS A 67 19.28 -31.48 8.08
N GLU A 68 18.78 -30.42 8.71
CA GLU A 68 19.58 -29.49 9.55
C GLU A 68 19.02 -29.33 10.98
N ASP A 69 19.80 -28.71 11.86
CA ASP A 69 19.40 -28.32 13.24
C ASP A 69 18.11 -27.48 13.20
N VAL A 70 16.99 -28.14 13.53
CA VAL A 70 15.63 -27.62 13.41
C VAL A 70 15.47 -26.26 14.11
N VAL A 71 16.18 -26.03 15.23
CA VAL A 71 16.08 -24.79 16.00
C VAL A 71 16.77 -23.63 15.27
N ARG A 72 17.95 -23.86 14.68
CA ARG A 72 18.67 -22.84 13.90
C ARG A 72 17.92 -22.51 12.61
N LEU A 73 17.41 -23.53 11.92
CA LEU A 73 16.62 -23.36 10.71
C LEU A 73 15.36 -22.54 10.97
N HIS A 74 14.60 -22.89 12.02
CA HIS A 74 13.40 -22.15 12.40
C HIS A 74 13.70 -20.68 12.74
N ARG A 75 14.79 -20.40 13.46
CA ARG A 75 15.23 -19.03 13.75
C ARG A 75 15.59 -18.24 12.50
N ALA A 76 16.25 -18.88 11.53
CA ALA A 76 16.57 -18.29 10.24
C ALA A 76 15.29 -17.94 9.47
N ILE A 77 14.35 -18.88 9.35
CA ILE A 77 13.04 -18.66 8.71
C ILE A 77 12.31 -17.46 9.32
N LEU A 78 12.19 -17.39 10.65
CA LEU A 78 11.52 -16.27 11.32
C LEU A 78 12.21 -14.92 11.10
N THR A 79 13.54 -14.91 11.02
CA THR A 79 14.30 -13.67 10.80
C THR A 79 14.15 -13.21 9.35
N THR A 80 14.26 -14.13 8.39
CA THR A 80 14.07 -13.86 6.96
C THR A 80 12.64 -13.43 6.68
N SER A 81 11.63 -14.09 7.24
CA SER A 81 10.22 -13.73 7.07
C SER A 81 9.93 -12.29 7.54
N ARG A 82 10.48 -11.87 8.68
CA ARG A 82 10.37 -10.48 9.14
C ARG A 82 11.04 -9.50 8.17
N MET A 83 12.24 -9.83 7.69
CA MET A 83 12.96 -9.00 6.72
C MET A 83 12.17 -8.83 5.42
N VAL A 84 11.62 -9.93 4.88
CA VAL A 84 10.76 -9.91 3.69
C VAL A 84 9.54 -9.01 3.93
N GLY A 85 8.87 -9.13 5.08
CA GLY A 85 7.75 -8.26 5.44
C GLY A 85 8.11 -6.77 5.49
N TYR A 86 9.31 -6.40 5.97
CA TYR A 86 9.78 -5.02 5.91
C TYR A 86 10.03 -4.54 4.48
N LEU A 87 10.67 -5.37 3.65
CA LEU A 87 10.93 -5.06 2.25
C LEU A 87 9.65 -4.96 1.43
N GLU A 88 8.66 -5.82 1.69
CA GLU A 88 7.32 -5.75 1.09
C GLU A 88 6.64 -4.41 1.38
N ASN A 89 6.63 -3.98 2.65
CA ASN A 89 6.00 -2.72 3.04
C ASN A 89 6.70 -1.52 2.38
N MET A 90 8.02 -1.57 2.30
CA MET A 90 8.82 -0.53 1.67
C MET A 90 8.63 -0.51 0.14
N ALA A 91 8.57 -1.68 -0.51
CA ALA A 91 8.26 -1.79 -1.92
C ALA A 91 6.83 -1.28 -2.22
N LYS A 92 5.85 -1.55 -1.36
CA LYS A 92 4.48 -1.01 -1.47
C LYS A 92 4.47 0.52 -1.42
N LEU A 93 5.21 1.13 -0.48
CA LEU A 93 5.36 2.59 -0.40
C LEU A 93 5.91 3.16 -1.71
N TRP A 94 7.06 2.65 -2.17
CA TRP A 94 7.69 3.16 -3.39
C TRP A 94 6.83 2.93 -4.62
N ARG A 95 6.14 1.78 -4.72
CA ARG A 95 5.18 1.51 -5.79
C ARG A 95 4.03 2.52 -5.80
N LEU A 96 3.47 2.85 -4.64
CA LEU A 96 2.40 3.85 -4.56
C LEU A 96 2.91 5.26 -4.87
N ALA A 97 4.14 5.59 -4.48
CA ALA A 97 4.76 6.87 -4.80
C ALA A 97 4.90 7.09 -6.32
N THR A 98 5.18 6.02 -7.08
CA THR A 98 5.37 6.08 -8.54
C THR A 98 4.08 6.09 -9.35
N LEU A 99 2.95 5.69 -8.74
CA LEU A 99 1.65 5.71 -9.39
C LEU A 99 1.01 7.10 -9.27
N GLU A 100 0.51 7.63 -10.37
CA GLU A 100 -0.34 8.83 -10.33
C GLU A 100 -1.74 8.50 -9.80
N GLN A 101 -2.27 7.35 -10.22
CA GLN A 101 -3.63 6.92 -9.95
C GLN A 101 -3.73 5.41 -9.72
N THR A 102 -4.72 5.02 -8.92
CA THR A 102 -5.12 3.64 -8.66
C THR A 102 -6.64 3.57 -8.63
N SER A 103 -7.25 2.55 -9.25
CA SER A 103 -8.72 2.42 -9.26
C SER A 103 -9.42 3.69 -9.76
N LYS A 104 -8.87 4.33 -10.80
CA LYS A 104 -9.35 5.60 -11.40
C LYS A 104 -9.40 6.79 -10.43
N ALA A 105 -8.61 6.78 -9.36
CA ALA A 105 -8.46 7.89 -8.45
C ALA A 105 -6.99 8.22 -8.17
N PRO A 106 -6.64 9.49 -7.93
CA PRO A 106 -5.28 9.88 -7.62
C PRO A 106 -4.79 9.21 -6.33
N VAL A 107 -3.50 8.88 -6.28
CA VAL A 107 -2.85 8.41 -5.05
C VAL A 107 -2.49 9.63 -4.22
N SER A 108 -3.05 9.74 -3.01
CA SER A 108 -2.70 10.81 -2.07
C SER A 108 -1.27 10.61 -1.58
N LYS A 109 -0.46 11.67 -1.62
CA LYS A 109 0.93 11.66 -1.17
C LYS A 109 1.20 12.88 -0.30
N TRP A 110 1.90 12.69 0.80
CA TRP A 110 2.25 13.78 1.70
C TRP A 110 3.48 13.47 2.53
N LEU A 111 4.14 14.52 3.00
CA LEU A 111 5.24 14.44 3.95
C LEU A 111 4.71 14.85 5.33
N THR A 112 5.22 14.20 6.38
CA THR A 112 5.05 14.67 7.76
C THR A 112 6.40 14.71 8.45
N ARG A 113 6.66 15.76 9.23
CA ARG A 113 7.79 15.82 10.14
C ARG A 113 7.31 15.57 11.56
N ARG A 114 7.96 14.64 12.27
CA ARG A 114 7.74 14.42 13.69
C ARG A 114 9.00 14.76 14.45
N TYR A 115 8.84 15.44 15.57
CA TYR A 115 9.92 15.78 16.48
C TYR A 115 9.86 14.83 17.68
N ASP A 116 10.88 14.01 17.86
CA ASP A 116 11.06 13.21 19.07
C ASP A 116 12.31 13.69 19.79
N LYS A 117 12.15 14.28 20.99
CA LYS A 117 13.14 14.77 21.97
C LYS A 117 14.40 15.46 21.42
N LYS A 118 15.22 14.79 20.61
CA LYS A 118 16.48 15.26 20.03
C LYS A 118 16.60 15.10 18.51
N GLN A 119 15.64 14.47 17.84
CA GLN A 119 15.69 14.16 16.40
C GLN A 119 14.40 14.54 15.71
N SER A 120 14.53 15.06 14.49
CA SER A 120 13.43 15.30 13.59
C SER A 120 13.39 14.16 12.56
N HIS A 121 12.24 13.49 12.45
CA HIS A 121 12.03 12.40 11.50
C HIS A 121 11.05 12.84 10.42
N LEU A 122 11.42 12.65 9.16
CA LEU A 122 10.56 12.91 8.02
C LEU A 122 9.98 11.59 7.52
N TYR A 123 8.68 11.59 7.27
CA TYR A 123 7.94 10.45 6.75
C TYR A 123 7.30 10.85 5.43
N LEU A 124 7.43 9.97 4.43
CA LEU A 124 6.64 10.01 3.20
C LEU A 124 5.48 9.03 3.34
N HIS A 125 4.27 9.50 3.05
CA HIS A 125 3.07 8.70 3.07
C HIS A 125 2.48 8.65 1.67
N CYS A 126 1.96 7.48 1.28
CA CYS A 126 1.25 7.28 0.03
C CYS A 126 0.01 6.41 0.30
N ALA A 127 -1.16 6.87 -0.14
CA ALA A 127 -2.43 6.18 0.09
C ALA A 127 -3.30 6.20 -1.17
N GLY A 128 -3.70 5.01 -1.64
CA GLY A 128 -4.74 4.89 -2.64
C GLY A 128 -6.11 5.17 -2.01
N ILE A 129 -6.87 6.12 -2.56
CA ILE A 129 -8.18 6.51 -2.01
C ILE A 129 -9.33 5.64 -2.53
N ARG A 130 -9.08 4.82 -3.56
CA ARG A 130 -10.02 3.82 -4.09
C ARG A 130 -9.33 2.47 -4.20
N VAL A 131 -10.07 1.41 -3.93
CA VAL A 131 -9.58 0.02 -3.87
C VAL A 131 -10.37 -0.93 -4.76
N SER A 132 -11.22 -0.42 -5.65
CA SER A 132 -12.13 -1.22 -6.46
C SER A 132 -11.40 -2.24 -7.34
N GLU A 133 -10.31 -1.85 -8.02
CA GLU A 133 -9.53 -2.78 -8.84
C GLU A 133 -8.87 -3.88 -8.00
N GLN A 134 -8.41 -3.54 -6.79
CA GLN A 134 -7.81 -4.52 -5.89
C GLN A 134 -8.86 -5.55 -5.44
N LEU A 135 -10.06 -5.11 -5.10
CA LEU A 135 -11.17 -6.00 -4.75
C LEU A 135 -11.58 -6.87 -5.94
N THR A 136 -11.58 -6.34 -7.16
CA THR A 136 -11.82 -7.14 -8.37
C THR A 136 -10.79 -8.25 -8.53
N GLN A 137 -9.49 -7.94 -8.40
CA GLN A 137 -8.43 -8.93 -8.61
C GLN A 137 -8.33 -9.97 -7.50
N LEU A 138 -8.67 -9.61 -6.26
CA LEU A 138 -8.54 -10.49 -5.10
C LEU A 138 -9.81 -11.29 -4.81
N LEU A 139 -10.98 -10.67 -4.96
CA LEU A 139 -12.27 -11.25 -4.54
C LEU A 139 -13.17 -11.52 -5.75
N TRP A 140 -13.57 -10.48 -6.48
CA TRP A 140 -14.66 -10.61 -7.47
C TRP A 140 -14.32 -11.57 -8.61
N LYS A 141 -13.07 -11.57 -9.08
CA LYS A 141 -12.61 -12.50 -10.12
C LYS A 141 -12.39 -13.93 -9.61
N ASN A 142 -12.06 -14.09 -8.33
CA ASN A 142 -11.59 -15.37 -7.79
C ASN A 142 -12.67 -16.15 -7.03
N ILE A 143 -13.73 -15.47 -6.57
CA ILE A 143 -14.78 -16.05 -5.74
C ILE A 143 -16.10 -15.99 -6.52
N PRO A 144 -16.69 -17.14 -6.90
CA PRO A 144 -17.90 -17.17 -7.74
C PRO A 144 -19.12 -16.47 -7.12
N HIS A 145 -19.28 -16.56 -5.80
CA HIS A 145 -20.41 -15.97 -5.08
C HIS A 145 -19.93 -15.36 -3.76
N VAL A 146 -20.18 -14.06 -3.57
CA VAL A 146 -19.86 -13.34 -2.33
C VAL A 146 -21.12 -12.73 -1.74
N VAL A 147 -21.35 -12.96 -0.45
CA VAL A 147 -22.43 -12.33 0.31
C VAL A 147 -21.83 -11.23 1.18
N ILE A 148 -22.25 -9.98 0.95
CA ILE A 148 -21.88 -8.83 1.77
C ILE A 148 -23.11 -8.39 2.55
N THR A 149 -23.00 -8.40 3.89
CA THR A 149 -24.09 -7.96 4.78
C THR A 149 -23.55 -7.01 5.84
N SER A 150 -24.27 -5.91 6.06
CA SER A 150 -24.03 -4.99 7.17
C SER A 150 -25.26 -4.09 7.34
N ALA A 151 -25.46 -3.59 8.57
CA ALA A 151 -26.56 -2.70 8.91
C ALA A 151 -26.46 -1.32 8.22
N THR A 152 -25.28 -0.93 7.72
CA THR A 152 -25.01 0.43 7.21
C THR A 152 -24.43 0.44 5.80
N LEU A 153 -24.78 -0.53 4.94
CA LEU A 153 -24.28 -0.59 3.56
C LEU A 153 -24.84 0.52 2.66
N ARG A 154 -26.01 1.07 2.99
CA ARG A 154 -26.66 2.13 2.20
C ARG A 154 -26.18 3.50 2.64
N SER A 155 -25.93 4.36 1.66
CA SER A 155 -25.72 5.80 1.86
C SER A 155 -26.82 6.54 1.12
N LEU A 156 -27.49 7.48 1.78
CA LEU A 156 -28.60 8.25 1.18
C LEU A 156 -29.66 7.34 0.53
N ASN A 157 -30.07 6.27 1.23
CA ASN A 157 -31.00 5.26 0.73
C ASN A 157 -30.56 4.56 -0.57
N SER A 158 -29.28 4.61 -0.95
CA SER A 158 -28.76 3.96 -2.15
C SER A 158 -27.52 3.10 -1.87
N PHE A 159 -27.30 2.08 -2.69
CA PHE A 159 -26.07 1.28 -2.72
C PHE A 159 -25.00 1.85 -3.66
N SER A 160 -25.27 2.97 -4.36
CA SER A 160 -24.32 3.57 -5.32
C SER A 160 -22.95 3.86 -4.71
N ARG A 161 -22.90 4.29 -3.44
CA ARG A 161 -21.65 4.58 -2.72
C ARG A 161 -20.78 3.33 -2.57
N ILE A 162 -21.37 2.21 -2.14
CA ILE A 162 -20.61 0.98 -1.96
C ILE A 162 -20.21 0.38 -3.32
N GLN A 163 -21.10 0.44 -4.31
CA GLN A 163 -20.79 0.03 -5.70
C GLN A 163 -19.58 0.80 -6.24
N GLU A 164 -19.55 2.12 -6.07
CA GLU A 164 -18.45 2.97 -6.52
C GLU A 164 -17.11 2.67 -5.83
N LEU A 165 -17.14 2.42 -4.52
CA LEU A 165 -15.94 2.15 -3.71
C LEU A 165 -15.38 0.75 -3.93
N THR A 166 -16.27 -0.22 -4.13
CA THR A 166 -15.91 -1.65 -4.23
C THR A 166 -15.72 -2.12 -5.67
N GLY A 167 -16.19 -1.35 -6.66
CA GLY A 167 -16.18 -1.75 -8.06
C GLY A 167 -17.29 -2.73 -8.43
N LEU A 168 -18.22 -3.01 -7.52
CA LEU A 168 -19.41 -3.82 -7.81
C LEU A 168 -20.30 -3.06 -8.80
N SER A 169 -20.81 -3.77 -9.81
CA SER A 169 -21.75 -3.21 -10.77
C SER A 169 -22.80 -4.25 -11.15
N GLU A 170 -23.97 -3.78 -11.55
CA GLU A 170 -25.08 -4.63 -12.02
C GLU A 170 -24.93 -5.08 -13.47
N HIS A 171 -23.89 -4.60 -14.18
CA HIS A 171 -23.69 -4.79 -15.62
C HIS A 171 -22.61 -5.82 -15.98
N PHE A 172 -21.73 -6.18 -15.05
CA PHE A 172 -20.88 -7.35 -15.25
C PHE A 172 -21.78 -8.60 -15.17
N ASP A 173 -21.39 -9.71 -15.78
CA ASP A 173 -22.13 -11.00 -15.78
C ASP A 173 -22.42 -11.57 -14.35
N ASP A 174 -22.03 -10.80 -13.32
CA ASP A 174 -22.32 -10.94 -11.91
C ASP A 174 -23.66 -10.29 -11.54
N ARG A 175 -24.59 -11.08 -11.02
CA ARG A 175 -25.86 -10.57 -10.52
C ARG A 175 -25.68 -10.01 -9.11
N PHE A 176 -25.61 -8.69 -8.99
CA PHE A 176 -25.65 -8.03 -7.69
C PHE A 176 -27.09 -8.01 -7.16
N TYR A 177 -27.37 -8.83 -6.14
CA TYR A 177 -28.65 -8.85 -5.44
C TYR A 177 -28.52 -8.17 -4.09
N TYR A 178 -29.37 -7.18 -3.81
CA TYR A 178 -29.49 -6.59 -2.49
C TYR A 178 -30.85 -6.95 -1.87
N LEU A 179 -30.83 -7.35 -0.60
CA LEU A 179 -32.04 -7.56 0.21
C LEU A 179 -32.24 -6.32 1.07
N VAL A 180 -33.34 -5.61 0.86
CA VAL A 180 -33.74 -4.50 1.74
C VAL A 180 -34.62 -5.08 2.84
N ILE A 181 -34.13 -5.04 4.08
CA ILE A 181 -35.03 -5.13 5.23
C ILE A 181 -35.66 -3.74 5.38
N ALA A 182 -36.95 -3.64 5.06
CA ALA A 182 -37.72 -2.45 5.36
C ALA A 182 -37.86 -2.35 6.87
N PHE A 183 -37.11 -1.44 7.49
CA PHE A 183 -37.46 -0.95 8.82
C PHE A 183 -38.67 -0.03 8.64
N TYR A 184 -39.88 -0.60 8.73
CA TYR A 184 -41.08 0.19 8.96
C TYR A 184 -40.94 0.81 10.35
N THR A 185 -40.66 2.10 10.40
CA THR A 185 -40.94 2.95 11.58
C THR A 185 -42.34 3.49 11.48
#